data_AF-A0A7W2LM41-F1
#
_entry.id   AF-A0A7W2LM41-F1
#
_cell.length_a   1.000
_cell.length_b   1.000
_cell.length_c   1.000
_cell.angle_alpha   90.00
_cell.angle_beta   90.00
_cell.angle_gamma   90.00
#
_symmetry.space_group_name_H-M   'P 1'
#
loop_
_entity.id
_entity.type
_entity.pdbx_description
1 polymer ?
#
loop_
_entity_poly.entity_id
_entity_poly.type
_entity_poly.pdbx_seq_one_letter_code
_entity_poly.pdbx_strand_id
1 'polypeptide(L)'
;MSAKHSWISASMAVGSLLLLSACEQKTFEPLAPIPTDQLEVLGVQAPIKSVHFRDRDGEGLLVLSRSDGQASDPESEQEVDKVVLKATLYGRTAQSDAFKARWQIEQETTCPGLDLDVDFYTDVSDVSDLNKDGVAEVTVASHAFCGGGIDPHDIAIEMREGQASYTITGQSLISPAGEDPVGGERTDSASLKNAPQVLRDHMDAVWQQVYKRPWSEASPPSDDEPDDDVE
;
A
#
# COMPACT_ATOMS: atom_id res chain seq x y z
N MET A 1 55.85 75.89 3.22
CA MET A 1 55.30 75.37 4.50
C MET A 1 53.96 74.75 4.19
N SER A 2 53.79 73.46 4.51
CA SER A 2 52.69 72.60 4.08
C SER A 2 51.74 72.34 5.26
N ALA A 3 50.43 72.49 5.05
CA ALA A 3 49.36 72.01 5.91
C ALA A 3 48.20 71.61 5.00
N LYS A 4 48.02 70.32 4.67
CA LYS A 4 47.23 69.29 5.39
C LYS A 4 45.85 69.76 5.82
N HIS A 5 44.81 69.31 5.12
CA HIS A 5 43.50 69.07 5.71
C HIS A 5 42.89 67.76 5.21
N SER A 6 42.27 67.09 6.20
CA SER A 6 41.89 65.69 6.30
C SER A 6 40.57 65.39 5.58
N TRP A 7 40.49 64.23 4.93
CA TRP A 7 39.26 63.69 4.36
C TRP A 7 38.70 62.63 5.32
N ILE A 8 37.50 62.87 5.85
CA ILE A 8 36.75 61.92 6.69
C ILE A 8 35.72 61.27 5.78
N SER A 9 35.93 60.00 5.43
CA SER A 9 34.92 59.18 4.76
C SER A 9 34.02 58.53 5.81
N ALA A 10 32.76 58.96 5.86
CA ALA A 10 31.72 58.33 6.66
C ALA A 10 31.17 57.11 5.90
N SER A 11 31.44 55.92 6.40
CA SER A 11 30.85 54.67 5.91
C SER A 11 29.49 54.46 6.57
N MET A 12 28.39 54.57 5.81
CA MET A 12 27.09 54.05 6.24
C MET A 12 27.07 52.53 6.06
N ALA A 13 26.97 51.80 7.16
CA ALA A 13 26.65 50.37 7.14
C ALA A 13 25.14 50.21 6.91
N VAL A 14 24.75 49.73 5.74
CA VAL A 14 23.39 49.28 5.46
C VAL A 14 23.24 47.88 6.05
N GLY A 15 22.48 47.75 7.13
CA GLY A 15 22.12 46.47 7.73
C GLY A 15 21.08 45.76 6.86
N SER A 16 21.49 44.70 6.16
CA SER A 16 20.57 43.80 5.48
C SER A 16 19.87 42.91 6.51
N LEU A 17 18.59 43.16 6.76
CA LEU A 17 17.69 42.19 7.38
C LEU A 17 17.42 41.07 6.36
N LEU A 18 18.03 39.89 6.57
CA LEU A 18 17.64 38.67 5.87
C LEU A 18 16.37 38.12 6.54
N LEU A 19 15.23 38.30 5.87
CA LEU A 19 14.00 37.57 6.19
C LEU A 19 14.20 36.11 5.77
N LEU A 20 14.55 35.25 6.72
CA LEU A 20 14.44 33.81 6.59
C LEU A 20 12.95 33.46 6.61
N SER A 21 12.30 33.52 5.44
CA SER A 21 11.08 32.73 5.23
C SER A 21 11.50 31.27 5.38
N ALA A 22 11.22 30.67 6.55
CA ALA A 22 11.27 29.24 6.70
C ALA A 22 10.30 28.67 5.65
N CYS A 23 10.86 28.10 4.57
CA CYS A 23 10.09 27.17 3.78
C CYS A 23 9.82 26.01 4.71
N GLU A 24 8.64 26.00 5.33
CA GLU A 24 8.13 24.84 6.04
C GLU A 24 8.04 23.73 4.99
N GLN A 25 9.11 22.95 4.87
CA GLN A 25 9.15 21.80 3.99
C GLN A 25 8.06 20.88 4.52
N LYS A 26 6.95 20.77 3.79
CA LYS A 26 5.88 19.85 4.12
C LYS A 26 6.45 18.45 4.02
N THR A 27 6.87 17.93 5.17
CA THR A 27 7.34 16.56 5.33
C THR A 27 6.15 15.64 5.45
N PHE A 28 6.36 14.38 5.07
CA PHE A 28 5.39 13.33 5.34
C PHE A 28 5.11 13.22 6.86
N GLU A 29 3.84 13.16 7.22
CA GLU A 29 3.37 13.08 8.60
C GLU A 29 2.14 12.14 8.68
N PRO A 30 2.22 11.01 9.42
CA PRO A 30 1.04 10.24 9.77
C PRO A 30 0.10 11.07 10.67
N LEU A 31 -1.19 11.06 10.34
CA LEU A 31 -2.21 11.76 11.09
C LEU A 31 -3.08 10.78 11.88
N ALA A 32 -3.85 11.31 12.84
CA ALA A 32 -4.80 10.51 13.59
C ALA A 32 -5.82 9.84 12.64
N PRO A 33 -6.19 8.57 12.86
CA PRO A 33 -7.20 7.89 12.06
C PRO A 33 -8.53 8.66 12.02
N ILE A 34 -9.19 8.62 10.86
CA ILE A 34 -10.53 9.19 10.71
C ILE A 34 -11.55 8.17 11.21
N PRO A 35 -12.46 8.56 12.13
CA PRO A 35 -13.53 7.68 12.61
C PRO A 35 -14.40 7.11 11.48
N THR A 36 -14.85 5.86 11.62
CA THR A 36 -15.59 5.13 10.58
C THR A 36 -16.88 5.83 10.13
N ASP A 37 -17.60 6.48 11.04
CA ASP A 37 -18.81 7.25 10.75
C ASP A 37 -18.54 8.43 9.79
N GLN A 38 -17.33 8.99 9.80
CA GLN A 38 -16.92 10.01 8.84
C GLN A 38 -16.50 9.43 7.48
N LEU A 39 -16.08 8.16 7.43
CA LEU A 39 -15.77 7.47 6.17
C LEU A 39 -17.04 7.12 5.39
N GLU A 40 -18.14 6.83 6.08
CA GLU A 40 -19.45 6.59 5.44
C GLU A 40 -19.93 7.79 4.62
N VAL A 41 -19.58 9.02 5.04
CA VAL A 41 -19.89 10.26 4.32
C VAL A 41 -19.18 10.33 2.96
N LEU A 42 -18.06 9.62 2.79
CA LEU A 42 -17.34 9.48 1.52
C LEU A 42 -17.94 8.39 0.61
N GLY A 43 -19.05 7.76 1.04
CA GLY A 43 -19.69 6.65 0.33
C GLY A 43 -18.94 5.32 0.45
N VAL A 44 -17.98 5.22 1.39
CA VAL A 44 -17.25 3.98 1.62
C VAL A 44 -18.15 3.01 2.38
N GLN A 45 -18.34 1.82 1.81
CA GLN A 45 -19.06 0.72 2.45
C GLN A 45 -18.05 -0.28 3.00
N ALA A 46 -18.28 -0.78 4.23
CA ALA A 46 -17.43 -1.79 4.89
C ALA A 46 -15.92 -1.50 4.79
N PRO A 47 -15.44 -0.35 5.31
CA PRO A 47 -14.01 -0.08 5.39
C PRO A 47 -13.34 -1.08 6.33
N ILE A 48 -12.22 -1.66 5.90
CA ILE A 48 -11.45 -2.63 6.68
C ILE A 48 -10.13 -2.03 7.21
N LYS A 49 -9.56 -1.05 6.51
CA LYS A 49 -8.38 -0.28 6.94
C LYS A 49 -8.47 1.14 6.40
N SER A 50 -8.00 2.11 7.18
CA SER A 50 -7.75 3.46 6.70
C SER A 50 -6.42 3.99 7.21
N VAL A 51 -5.66 4.67 6.35
CA VAL A 51 -4.40 5.34 6.72
C VAL A 51 -4.53 6.82 6.39
N HIS A 52 -4.39 7.66 7.40
CA HIS A 52 -4.54 9.10 7.29
C HIS A 52 -3.17 9.76 7.44
N PHE A 53 -2.83 10.66 6.52
CA PHE A 53 -1.50 11.27 6.48
C PHE A 53 -1.54 12.66 5.84
N ARG A 54 -0.42 13.37 5.97
CA ARG A 54 -0.12 14.58 5.22
C ARG A 54 1.21 14.38 4.48
N ASP A 55 1.25 14.83 3.25
CA ASP A 55 2.44 14.85 2.41
C ASP A 55 2.58 16.22 1.72
N ARG A 56 3.53 16.32 0.79
CA ARG A 56 3.76 17.52 -0.01
C ARG A 56 2.53 17.95 -0.82
N ASP A 57 1.67 17.01 -1.20
CA ASP A 57 0.47 17.22 -2.02
C ASP A 57 -0.78 17.53 -1.18
N GLY A 58 -0.68 17.48 0.14
CA GLY A 58 -1.74 17.87 1.08
C GLY A 58 -2.11 16.75 2.03
N GLU A 59 -3.36 16.73 2.49
CA GLU A 59 -3.85 15.69 3.37
C GLU A 59 -4.40 14.53 2.52
N GLY A 60 -3.98 13.31 2.84
CA GLY A 60 -4.29 12.09 2.14
C GLY A 60 -4.94 11.06 3.06
N LEU A 61 -5.90 10.31 2.53
CA LEU A 61 -6.60 9.26 3.24
C LEU A 61 -6.71 8.04 2.33
N LEU A 62 -5.91 7.02 2.58
CA LEU A 62 -6.10 5.70 1.98
C LEU A 62 -7.24 5.00 2.72
N VAL A 63 -8.19 4.44 1.98
CA VAL A 63 -9.24 3.57 2.53
C VAL A 63 -9.28 2.26 1.73
N LEU A 64 -9.17 1.15 2.44
CA LEU A 64 -9.39 -0.20 1.92
C LEU A 64 -10.78 -0.65 2.35
N SER A 65 -11.56 -1.17 1.41
CA SER A 65 -12.92 -1.65 1.66
C SER A 65 -13.20 -2.94 0.91
N ARG A 66 -14.01 -3.79 1.52
CA ARG A 66 -14.39 -5.10 0.99
C ARG A 66 -15.91 -5.21 1.02
N SER A 67 -16.51 -5.52 -0.11
CA SER A 67 -17.95 -5.77 -0.20
C SER A 67 -18.22 -7.16 -0.76
N ASP A 68 -18.99 -7.94 -0.01
CA ASP A 68 -19.55 -9.22 -0.44
C ASP A 68 -20.87 -9.00 -1.19
N GLY A 69 -21.15 -9.86 -2.15
CA GLY A 69 -22.42 -9.87 -2.87
C GLY A 69 -22.52 -11.04 -3.83
N GLN A 70 -23.40 -10.88 -4.82
CA GLN A 70 -23.61 -11.88 -5.86
C GLN A 70 -23.46 -11.24 -7.24
N ALA A 71 -23.18 -12.06 -8.25
CA ALA A 71 -23.23 -11.70 -9.65
C ALA A 71 -23.75 -12.87 -10.49
N SER A 72 -24.38 -12.57 -11.62
CA SER A 72 -24.76 -13.58 -12.60
C SER A 72 -23.51 -14.07 -13.32
N ASP A 73 -23.26 -15.37 -13.26
CA ASP A 73 -22.23 -16.04 -14.06
C ASP A 73 -22.64 -16.00 -15.54
N PRO A 74 -21.77 -15.53 -16.46
CA PRO A 74 -22.13 -15.34 -17.85
C PRO A 74 -22.31 -16.65 -18.64
N GLU A 75 -21.79 -17.77 -18.15
CA GLU A 75 -21.88 -19.06 -18.84
C GLU A 75 -23.11 -19.87 -18.40
N SER A 76 -23.40 -19.87 -17.10
CA SER A 76 -24.45 -20.68 -16.49
C SER A 76 -25.73 -19.90 -16.16
N GLU A 77 -25.69 -18.56 -16.21
CA GLU A 77 -26.76 -17.65 -15.76
C GLU A 77 -27.15 -17.86 -14.28
N GLN A 78 -26.30 -18.52 -13.49
CA GLN A 78 -26.51 -18.73 -12.06
C GLN A 78 -25.93 -17.56 -11.27
N GLU A 79 -26.57 -17.23 -10.15
CA GLU A 79 -26.00 -16.31 -9.18
C GLU A 79 -24.84 -16.99 -8.46
N VAL A 80 -23.67 -16.35 -8.50
CA VAL A 80 -22.43 -16.81 -7.87
C VAL A 80 -21.94 -15.80 -6.85
N ASP A 81 -21.18 -16.27 -5.87
CA ASP A 81 -20.59 -15.39 -4.87
C ASP A 81 -19.58 -14.46 -5.51
N LYS A 82 -19.55 -13.23 -5.00
CA LYS A 82 -18.69 -12.16 -5.48
C LYS A 82 -18.10 -11.39 -4.31
N VAL A 83 -16.82 -11.10 -4.38
CA VAL A 83 -16.15 -10.11 -3.54
C VAL A 83 -15.61 -9.00 -4.41
N VAL A 84 -15.80 -7.76 -3.97
CA VAL A 84 -15.17 -6.58 -4.56
C VAL A 84 -14.27 -5.93 -3.51
N LEU A 85 -12.99 -5.82 -3.84
CA LEU A 85 -11.99 -5.07 -3.10
C LEU A 85 -11.82 -3.70 -3.72
N LYS A 86 -11.89 -2.64 -2.92
CA LYS A 86 -11.62 -1.26 -3.35
C LYS A 86 -10.58 -0.62 -2.46
N ALA A 87 -9.52 -0.10 -3.07
CA ALA A 87 -8.54 0.76 -2.44
C ALA A 87 -8.63 2.15 -3.06
N THR A 88 -9.03 3.14 -2.26
CA THR A 88 -9.21 4.52 -2.72
C THR A 88 -8.29 5.44 -1.93
N LEU A 89 -7.46 6.20 -2.64
CA LEU A 89 -6.76 7.33 -2.04
C LEU A 89 -7.59 8.59 -2.25
N TYR A 90 -8.10 9.13 -1.15
CA TYR A 90 -8.69 10.46 -1.13
C TYR A 90 -7.63 11.51 -0.79
N GLY A 91 -7.86 12.75 -1.21
CA GLY A 91 -7.09 13.86 -0.73
C GLY A 91 -7.85 15.18 -0.67
N ARG A 92 -7.28 16.12 0.08
CA ARG A 92 -7.75 17.49 0.22
C ARG A 92 -6.58 18.45 0.43
N THR A 93 -6.75 19.71 0.03
CA THR A 93 -5.68 20.71 0.12
C THR A 93 -5.73 21.49 1.42
N ALA A 94 -6.92 21.96 1.81
CA ALA A 94 -7.18 22.54 3.12
C ALA A 94 -8.00 21.59 3.99
N GLN A 95 -7.82 21.68 5.31
CA GLN A 95 -8.54 20.82 6.26
C GLN A 95 -10.07 21.05 6.23
N SER A 96 -10.50 22.24 5.82
CA SER A 96 -11.92 22.58 5.62
C SER A 96 -12.52 21.98 4.34
N ASP A 97 -11.69 21.51 3.42
CA ASP A 97 -12.16 20.96 2.15
C ASP A 97 -12.67 19.53 2.35
N ALA A 98 -13.66 19.15 1.53
CA ALA A 98 -14.08 17.77 1.42
C ALA A 98 -12.98 16.94 0.76
N PHE A 99 -12.78 15.72 1.26
CA PHE A 99 -11.96 14.71 0.60
C PHE A 99 -12.50 14.36 -0.78
N LYS A 100 -11.61 14.24 -1.77
CA LYS A 100 -11.94 13.81 -3.13
C LYS A 100 -11.03 12.65 -3.52
N ALA A 101 -11.58 11.66 -4.23
CA ALA A 101 -10.77 10.57 -4.76
C ALA A 101 -9.69 11.10 -5.70
N ARG A 102 -8.42 10.81 -5.40
CA ARG A 102 -7.27 11.02 -6.29
C ARG A 102 -7.16 9.87 -7.28
N TRP A 103 -7.32 8.64 -6.78
CA TRP A 103 -7.38 7.42 -7.58
C TRP A 103 -8.10 6.31 -6.81
N GLN A 104 -8.50 5.28 -7.54
CA GLN A 104 -9.12 4.06 -7.00
C GLN A 104 -8.57 2.84 -7.74
N ILE A 105 -8.35 1.75 -6.99
CA ILE A 105 -8.13 0.40 -7.50
C ILE A 105 -9.37 -0.40 -7.14
N GLU A 106 -9.89 -1.17 -8.08
CA GLU A 106 -11.05 -2.04 -7.88
C GLU A 106 -10.73 -3.42 -8.44
N GLN A 107 -10.90 -4.45 -7.63
CA GLN A 107 -10.72 -5.85 -7.99
C GLN A 107 -12.01 -6.59 -7.66
N GLU A 108 -12.63 -7.19 -8.67
CA GLU A 108 -13.79 -8.06 -8.52
C GLU A 108 -13.35 -9.51 -8.71
N THR A 109 -13.86 -10.40 -7.87
CA THR A 109 -13.63 -11.84 -7.98
C THR A 109 -14.95 -12.55 -7.76
N THR A 110 -15.34 -13.39 -8.72
CA THR A 110 -16.53 -14.23 -8.67
C THR A 110 -16.14 -15.69 -8.54
N CYS A 111 -16.98 -16.49 -7.90
CA CYS A 111 -16.70 -17.90 -7.69
C CYS A 111 -17.92 -18.80 -7.78
N PRO A 112 -18.03 -19.66 -8.81
CA PRO A 112 -19.19 -20.54 -8.99
C PRO A 112 -19.14 -21.74 -8.03
N GLY A 113 -19.84 -21.64 -6.91
CA GLY A 113 -20.15 -22.78 -6.03
C GLY A 113 -18.94 -23.41 -5.32
N LEU A 114 -17.85 -22.65 -5.15
CA LEU A 114 -16.63 -23.05 -4.46
C LEU A 114 -16.32 -22.04 -3.34
N ASP A 115 -15.28 -22.31 -2.56
CA ASP A 115 -14.85 -21.42 -1.49
C ASP A 115 -14.18 -20.18 -2.10
N LEU A 116 -14.69 -19.01 -1.71
CA LEU A 116 -14.20 -17.71 -2.14
C LEU A 116 -13.46 -17.04 -0.99
N ASP A 117 -12.13 -16.89 -1.14
CA ASP A 117 -11.28 -16.20 -0.16
C ASP A 117 -10.53 -15.04 -0.82
N VAL A 118 -10.98 -13.84 -0.51
CA VAL A 118 -10.53 -12.60 -1.15
C VAL A 118 -10.44 -11.54 -0.08
N ASP A 119 -9.24 -11.02 0.15
CA ASP A 119 -9.00 -9.96 1.12
C ASP A 119 -7.72 -9.16 0.79
N PHE A 120 -7.54 -8.05 1.51
CA PHE A 120 -6.29 -7.31 1.54
C PHE A 120 -5.34 -7.89 2.59
N TYR A 121 -4.04 -7.89 2.28
CA TYR A 121 -3.00 -8.02 3.29
C TYR A 121 -2.84 -6.67 4.02
N THR A 122 -3.74 -6.42 4.98
CA THR A 122 -3.85 -5.12 5.68
C THR A 122 -2.62 -4.76 6.50
N ASP A 123 -1.83 -5.75 6.92
CA ASP A 123 -0.59 -5.58 7.68
C ASP A 123 0.57 -5.03 6.85
N VAL A 124 0.58 -5.26 5.53
CA VAL A 124 1.61 -4.75 4.60
C VAL A 124 1.09 -3.68 3.64
N SER A 125 -0.22 -3.37 3.69
CA SER A 125 -0.84 -2.31 2.90
C SER A 125 -0.83 -1.00 3.67
N ASP A 126 0.16 -0.13 3.43
CA ASP A 126 0.33 1.11 4.20
C ASP A 126 0.84 2.28 3.34
N VAL A 127 1.04 3.43 3.99
CA VAL A 127 1.55 4.65 3.39
C VAL A 127 2.85 5.06 4.09
N SER A 128 3.88 5.38 3.30
CA SER A 128 5.18 5.83 3.80
C SER A 128 5.85 6.78 2.81
N ASP A 129 6.82 7.57 3.27
CA ASP A 129 7.74 8.34 2.42
C ASP A 129 9.09 7.61 2.38
N LEU A 130 9.15 6.60 1.51
CA LEU A 130 10.25 5.65 1.37
C LEU A 130 11.53 6.35 0.89
N ASN A 131 11.38 7.22 -0.10
CA ASN A 131 12.50 7.90 -0.74
C ASN A 131 12.86 9.26 -0.10
N LYS A 132 12.05 9.74 0.86
CA LYS A 132 12.25 10.97 1.64
C LYS A 132 12.14 12.25 0.81
N ASP A 133 11.34 12.25 -0.24
CA ASP A 133 11.07 13.45 -1.05
C ASP A 133 9.83 14.23 -0.56
N GLY A 134 9.15 13.72 0.46
CA GLY A 134 7.96 14.30 1.05
C GLY A 134 6.65 13.94 0.35
N VAL A 135 6.66 13.13 -0.71
CA VAL A 135 5.47 12.52 -1.31
C VAL A 135 5.28 11.12 -0.74
N ALA A 136 4.03 10.77 -0.48
CA ALA A 136 3.72 9.44 0.01
C ALA A 136 3.76 8.39 -1.11
N GLU A 137 4.48 7.30 -0.89
CA GLU A 137 4.27 6.03 -1.57
C GLU A 137 3.21 5.19 -0.85
N VAL A 138 2.13 4.88 -1.56
CA VAL A 138 0.98 4.14 -1.06
C VAL A 138 1.04 2.72 -1.56
N THR A 139 1.19 1.74 -0.67
CA THR A 139 1.25 0.31 -1.02
C THR A 139 -0.06 -0.39 -0.66
N VAL A 140 -0.59 -1.18 -1.59
CA VAL A 140 -1.79 -1.99 -1.41
C VAL A 140 -1.48 -3.41 -1.89
N ALA A 141 -1.72 -4.39 -1.03
CA ALA A 141 -1.55 -5.81 -1.36
C ALA A 141 -2.85 -6.57 -1.08
N SER A 142 -3.24 -7.45 -1.99
CA SER A 142 -4.43 -8.30 -1.89
C SER A 142 -4.15 -9.72 -2.37
N HIS A 143 -5.05 -10.63 -1.99
CA HIS A 143 -5.15 -11.95 -2.59
C HIS A 143 -6.56 -12.26 -3.05
N ALA A 144 -6.66 -13.18 -3.99
CA ALA A 144 -7.93 -13.75 -4.43
C ALA A 144 -7.79 -15.25 -4.67
N PHE A 145 -8.79 -16.00 -4.22
CA PHE A 145 -8.89 -17.44 -4.40
C PHE A 145 -10.34 -17.85 -4.64
N CYS A 146 -10.53 -18.73 -5.60
CA CYS A 146 -11.79 -19.42 -5.86
C CYS A 146 -11.47 -20.89 -6.12
N GLY A 147 -11.75 -21.76 -5.16
CA GLY A 147 -11.36 -23.16 -5.22
C GLY A 147 -11.99 -24.00 -4.12
N GLY A 148 -11.84 -25.32 -4.20
CA GLY A 148 -12.38 -26.26 -3.20
C GLY A 148 -11.30 -27.07 -2.48
N GLY A 149 -10.04 -26.63 -2.57
CA GLY A 149 -8.87 -27.38 -2.11
C GLY A 149 -7.71 -26.48 -1.71
N ILE A 150 -6.51 -27.06 -1.72
CA ILE A 150 -5.27 -26.35 -1.44
C ILE A 150 -4.66 -25.94 -2.78
N ASP A 151 -4.99 -24.74 -3.26
CA ASP A 151 -4.40 -24.19 -4.49
C ASP A 151 -3.82 -22.78 -4.24
N PRO A 152 -2.80 -22.37 -5.02
CA PRO A 152 -2.23 -21.04 -4.90
C PRO A 152 -3.27 -19.92 -5.01
N HIS A 153 -3.18 -18.94 -4.12
CA HIS A 153 -3.97 -17.72 -4.21
C HIS A 153 -3.30 -16.77 -5.20
N ASP A 154 -4.08 -16.09 -6.04
CA ASP A 154 -3.56 -14.98 -6.83
C ASP A 154 -3.18 -13.84 -5.89
N ILE A 155 -2.01 -13.24 -6.09
CA ILE A 155 -1.49 -12.13 -5.30
C ILE A 155 -1.33 -10.92 -6.22
N ALA A 156 -1.82 -9.77 -5.76
CA ALA A 156 -1.58 -8.48 -6.39
C ALA A 156 -0.99 -7.51 -5.35
N ILE A 157 0.12 -6.87 -5.70
CA ILE A 157 0.72 -5.78 -4.93
C ILE A 157 0.86 -4.59 -5.87
N GLU A 158 0.29 -3.46 -5.49
CA GLU A 158 0.43 -2.20 -6.22
C GLU A 158 0.89 -1.10 -5.27
N MET A 159 1.97 -0.42 -5.65
CA MET A 159 2.43 0.80 -5.00
C MET A 159 2.28 1.99 -5.93
N ARG A 160 1.77 3.10 -5.40
CA ARG A 160 1.59 4.36 -6.13
C ARG A 160 2.32 5.51 -5.48
N GLU A 161 3.00 6.31 -6.30
CA GLU A 161 3.61 7.59 -5.93
C GLU A 161 3.11 8.64 -6.92
N GLY A 162 2.22 9.54 -6.48
CA GLY A 162 1.54 10.48 -7.39
C GLY A 162 0.78 9.77 -8.52
N GLN A 163 1.28 9.88 -9.76
CA GLN A 163 0.71 9.20 -10.95
C GLN A 163 1.48 7.92 -11.34
N ALA A 164 2.64 7.66 -10.73
CA ALA A 164 3.39 6.44 -10.98
C ALA A 164 2.72 5.25 -10.28
N SER A 165 2.72 4.09 -10.94
CA SER A 165 2.25 2.82 -10.39
C SER A 165 3.29 1.74 -10.66
N TYR A 166 3.53 0.92 -9.63
CA TYR A 166 4.50 -0.16 -9.61
C TYR A 166 3.80 -1.41 -9.12
N THR A 167 3.80 -2.48 -9.91
CA THR A 167 3.00 -3.67 -9.59
C THR A 167 3.83 -4.94 -9.57
N ILE A 168 3.43 -5.85 -8.68
CA ILE A 168 3.79 -7.26 -8.66
C ILE A 168 2.49 -8.04 -8.75
N THR A 169 2.40 -8.97 -9.69
CA THR A 169 1.33 -9.98 -9.72
C THR A 169 1.95 -11.37 -9.67
N GLY A 170 1.23 -12.34 -9.12
CA GLY A 170 1.78 -13.68 -8.96
C GLY A 170 0.82 -14.61 -8.25
N GLN A 171 1.34 -15.74 -7.79
CA GLN A 171 0.59 -16.68 -6.97
C GLN A 171 1.32 -16.99 -5.67
N SER A 172 0.58 -17.33 -4.62
CA SER A 172 1.16 -17.80 -3.36
C SER A 172 1.88 -19.13 -3.58
N LEU A 173 3.04 -19.32 -2.96
CA LEU A 173 3.74 -20.58 -2.86
C LEU A 173 3.08 -21.47 -1.83
N ILE A 174 2.76 -22.69 -2.23
CA ILE A 174 2.31 -23.79 -1.38
C ILE A 174 3.38 -24.86 -1.38
N SER A 175 3.60 -25.53 -0.25
CA SER A 175 4.55 -26.63 -0.13
C SER A 175 3.94 -27.77 0.70
N PRO A 176 3.06 -28.60 0.12
CA PRO A 176 2.45 -29.72 0.83
C PRO A 176 3.51 -30.76 1.22
N ALA A 177 3.28 -31.46 2.34
CA ALA A 177 4.21 -32.49 2.81
C ALA A 177 4.29 -33.67 1.83
N GLY A 178 5.49 -33.98 1.35
CA GLY A 178 5.73 -35.08 0.40
C GLY A 178 5.42 -34.75 -1.06
N GLU A 179 5.07 -33.50 -1.38
CA GLU A 179 4.82 -33.02 -2.73
C GLU A 179 5.79 -31.90 -3.12
N ASP A 180 5.97 -31.68 -4.42
CA ASP A 180 6.75 -30.55 -4.91
C ASP A 180 5.99 -29.23 -4.65
N PRO A 181 6.68 -28.12 -4.32
CA PRO A 181 6.03 -26.83 -4.17
C PRO A 181 5.30 -26.37 -5.45
N VAL A 182 4.12 -25.77 -5.28
CA VAL A 182 3.28 -25.25 -6.36
C VAL A 182 3.02 -23.77 -6.13
N GLY A 183 3.04 -22.96 -7.19
CA GLY A 183 2.86 -21.52 -7.10
C GLY A 183 4.17 -20.77 -6.79
N GLY A 184 4.04 -19.51 -6.36
CA GLY A 184 5.17 -18.64 -6.04
C GLY A 184 5.72 -17.86 -7.24
N GLU A 185 5.13 -18.02 -8.41
CA GLU A 185 5.44 -17.24 -9.61
C GLU A 185 5.17 -15.77 -9.35
N ARG A 186 6.04 -14.93 -9.88
CA ARG A 186 6.03 -13.48 -9.68
C ARG A 186 6.33 -12.77 -10.99
N THR A 187 5.54 -11.75 -11.29
CA THR A 187 5.70 -10.88 -12.45
C THR A 187 5.74 -9.42 -12.02
N ASP A 188 6.88 -8.78 -12.26
CA ASP A 188 7.07 -7.36 -11.99
C ASP A 188 6.72 -6.51 -13.21
N SER A 189 6.04 -5.39 -12.98
CA SER A 189 5.77 -4.40 -14.01
C SER A 189 7.05 -3.80 -14.60
N ALA A 190 6.97 -3.30 -15.84
CA ALA A 190 8.08 -2.57 -16.44
C ALA A 190 8.47 -1.31 -15.65
N SER A 191 7.49 -0.64 -15.02
CA SER A 191 7.75 0.52 -14.15
C SER A 191 8.52 0.12 -12.90
N LEU A 192 8.19 -1.01 -12.26
CA LEU A 192 8.88 -1.49 -11.05
C LEU A 192 10.33 -1.87 -11.35
N LYS A 193 10.58 -2.59 -12.45
CA LYS A 193 11.94 -2.96 -12.88
C LYS A 193 12.86 -1.74 -13.02
N ASN A 194 12.30 -0.61 -13.45
CA ASN A 194 13.02 0.65 -13.66
C ASN A 194 12.90 1.66 -12.50
N ALA A 195 12.24 1.30 -11.40
CA ALA A 195 12.01 2.20 -10.27
C ALA A 195 13.32 2.52 -9.52
N PRO A 196 13.35 3.55 -8.65
CA PRO A 196 14.43 3.73 -7.68
C PRO A 196 14.65 2.46 -6.84
N GLN A 197 15.90 2.21 -6.42
CA GLN A 197 16.25 0.98 -5.67
C GLN A 197 15.41 0.82 -4.40
N VAL A 198 15.22 1.91 -3.64
CA VAL A 198 14.43 1.89 -2.40
C VAL A 198 12.97 1.42 -2.61
N LEU A 199 12.38 1.74 -3.76
CA LEU A 199 11.03 1.33 -4.12
C LEU A 199 10.99 -0.15 -4.50
N ARG A 200 12.00 -0.64 -5.23
CA ARG A 200 12.13 -2.07 -5.53
C ARG A 200 12.33 -2.90 -4.26
N ASP A 201 13.22 -2.47 -3.38
CA ASP A 201 13.53 -3.16 -2.13
C ASP A 201 12.28 -3.26 -1.23
N HIS A 202 11.49 -2.19 -1.17
CA HIS A 202 10.21 -2.18 -0.45
C HIS A 202 9.22 -3.19 -1.04
N MET A 203 9.00 -3.14 -2.36
CA MET A 203 8.08 -4.05 -3.05
C MET A 203 8.53 -5.53 -2.93
N ASP A 204 9.84 -5.79 -2.96
CA ASP A 204 10.42 -7.09 -2.68
C ASP A 204 10.13 -7.55 -1.26
N ALA A 205 10.32 -6.67 -0.27
CA ALA A 205 10.05 -6.98 1.13
C ALA A 205 8.56 -7.26 1.39
N VAL A 206 7.65 -6.55 0.73
CA VAL A 206 6.21 -6.81 0.79
C VAL A 206 5.90 -8.18 0.20
N TRP A 207 6.43 -8.50 -1.00
CA TRP A 207 6.26 -9.82 -1.62
C TRP A 207 6.73 -10.94 -0.70
N GLN A 208 7.92 -10.83 -0.10
CA GLN A 208 8.47 -11.85 0.79
C GLN A 208 7.60 -12.11 2.04
N GLN A 209 6.82 -11.12 2.48
CA GLN A 209 5.89 -11.28 3.61
C GLN A 209 4.58 -11.97 3.24
N VAL A 210 4.16 -11.89 1.97
CA VAL A 210 2.83 -12.37 1.55
C VAL A 210 2.85 -13.61 0.69
N TYR A 211 3.94 -13.87 -0.05
CA TYR A 211 3.93 -14.92 -1.08
C TYR A 211 3.79 -16.35 -0.55
N LYS A 212 3.88 -16.60 0.75
CA LYS A 212 3.60 -17.92 1.35
C LYS A 212 2.27 -17.96 2.11
N ARG A 213 1.54 -16.84 2.19
CA ARG A 213 0.26 -16.74 2.87
C ARG A 213 -0.88 -17.12 1.90
N PRO A 214 -2.01 -17.65 2.42
CA PRO A 214 -2.28 -17.95 3.84
C PRO A 214 -1.61 -19.23 4.38
N TRP A 215 -0.95 -20.01 3.52
CA TRP A 215 -0.49 -21.37 3.82
C TRP A 215 0.68 -21.52 4.79
N SER A 216 1.45 -20.45 5.05
CA SER A 216 2.63 -20.50 5.93
C SER A 216 2.33 -20.82 7.40
N GLU A 217 1.07 -20.80 7.82
CA GLU A 217 0.65 -21.23 9.17
C GLU A 217 0.06 -22.67 9.19
N ALA A 218 -0.09 -23.33 8.05
CA ALA A 218 -0.86 -24.57 7.92
C ALA A 218 -0.05 -25.88 8.10
N SER A 219 1.15 -25.83 8.66
CA SER A 219 1.90 -27.07 8.98
C SER A 219 2.48 -27.00 10.39
N PRO A 220 1.86 -27.64 11.39
CA PRO A 220 2.65 -28.04 12.55
C PRO A 220 3.76 -28.99 12.06
N PRO A 221 4.97 -28.95 12.67
CA PRO A 221 5.97 -29.97 12.41
C PRO A 221 5.34 -31.34 12.64
N SER A 222 5.57 -32.28 11.72
CA SER A 222 5.30 -33.68 12.00
C SER A 222 6.20 -34.07 13.17
N ASP A 223 5.59 -34.31 14.34
CA ASP A 223 6.24 -34.98 15.46
C ASP A 223 6.46 -36.44 15.04
N ASP A 224 7.44 -36.68 14.17
CA ASP A 224 8.05 -38.00 14.02
C ASP A 224 8.95 -38.18 15.24
N GLU A 225 8.35 -38.55 16.38
CA GLU A 225 9.08 -39.17 17.48
C GLU A 225 9.74 -40.46 16.94
N PRO A 226 11.04 -40.68 17.18
CA PRO A 226 11.64 -41.97 16.88
C PRO A 226 11.04 -43.03 17.80
N ASP A 227 10.50 -44.09 17.20
CA ASP A 227 10.11 -45.33 17.90
C ASP A 227 11.25 -45.76 18.84
N ASP A 228 11.02 -45.63 20.14
CA ASP A 228 11.86 -46.24 21.16
C ASP A 228 11.67 -47.77 21.05
N ASP A 229 12.64 -48.42 20.40
CA ASP A 229 12.92 -49.83 20.56
C ASP A 229 13.02 -50.16 22.06
N VAL A 230 12.08 -50.96 22.57
CA VAL A 230 12.25 -51.66 23.85
C VAL A 230 12.07 -53.15 23.62
N GLU A 231 13.20 -53.86 23.75
CA GLU A 231 13.36 -55.33 23.80
C GLU A 231 12.43 -56.05 24.78
#